data_AF-A0A2E9RW32-F1
#
_entry.id   AF-A0A2E9RW32-F1
#
_cell.length_a   1.000
_cell.length_b   1.000
_cell.length_c   1.000
_cell.angle_alpha   90.00
_cell.angle_beta   90.00
_cell.angle_gamma   90.00
#
_symmetry.space_group_name_H-M   'P 1'
#
loop_
_entity.id
_entity.type
_entity.pdbx_description
1 polymer ?
#
loop_
_entity_poly.entity_id
_entity_poly.type
_entity_poly.pdbx_seq_one_letter_code
_entity_poly.pdbx_strand_id
1 'polypeptide(L)' 'MVLLSNVLHDWDITDCDTIVRRSADAVNPGGEVLIRDVLLDDELDGPLPIALYSVSLFSLIEGQAYSAKEY' A
#
# COMPACT_ATOMS: atom_id res chain seq x y z
N MET A 1 -10.97 10.14 -10.77
CA MET A 1 -10.11 10.00 -9.59
C MET A 1 -10.43 8.68 -8.94
N VAL A 2 -9.41 7.92 -8.55
CA VAL A 2 -9.53 6.67 -7.78
C VAL A 2 -8.76 6.85 -6.47
N LEU A 3 -9.33 6.39 -5.35
CA LEU A 3 -8.68 6.39 -4.03
C LEU A 3 -8.49 4.95 -3.56
N LEU A 4 -7.25 4.56 -3.31
CA LEU A 4 -6.86 3.32 -2.66
C LEU A 4 -6.48 3.63 -1.22
N SER A 5 -7.41 3.46 -0.29
CA SER A 5 -7.23 3.81 1.12
C SER A 5 -7.16 2.55 1.99
N ASN A 6 -5.99 2.24 2.55
CA ASN A 6 -5.71 1.01 3.30
C ASN A 6 -6.12 -0.23 2.49
N VAL A 7 -5.62 -0.31 1.25
CA VAL A 7 -5.92 -1.42 0.34
C VAL A 7 -4.66 -2.18 0.02
N LEU A 8 -3.57 -1.48 -0.31
CA LEU A 8 -2.38 -2.13 -0.85
C LEU A 8 -1.64 -2.95 0.23
N HIS A 9 -1.71 -2.56 1.50
CA HIS A 9 -1.13 -3.36 2.59
C HIS A 9 -1.77 -4.75 2.81
N ASP A 10 -2.88 -5.05 2.14
CA ASP A 10 -3.55 -6.36 2.23
C ASP A 10 -2.97 -7.41 1.27
N TRP A 11 -2.22 -6.97 0.27
CA TRP A 11 -1.82 -7.78 -0.87
C TRP A 11 -0.30 -7.87 -1.01
N ASP A 12 0.17 -8.88 -1.73
CA ASP A 12 1.57 -8.97 -2.13
C ASP A 12 1.93 -7.94 -3.21
N ILE A 13 3.23 -7.81 -3.52
CA ILE A 13 3.74 -6.82 -4.48
C ILE A 13 3.18 -7.05 -5.90
N THR A 14 2.96 -8.30 -6.31
CA THR A 14 2.48 -8.63 -7.67
C THR A 14 1.03 -8.21 -7.84
N ASP A 15 0.22 -8.43 -6.82
CA ASP A 15 -1.18 -8.02 -6.77
C ASP A 15 -1.30 -6.50 -6.64
N CYS A 16 -0.44 -5.85 -5.85
CA CYS A 16 -0.38 -4.39 -5.76
C CYS A 16 -0.15 -3.73 -7.13
N ASP A 17 0.82 -4.20 -7.91
CA ASP A 17 1.09 -3.71 -9.27
C ASP A 17 -0.14 -3.88 -10.18
N THR A 18 -0.83 -5.02 -10.07
CA THR A 18 -2.06 -5.28 -10.83
C THR A 18 -3.19 -4.31 -10.44
N ILE A 19 -3.38 -4.05 -9.15
CA ILE A 19 -4.41 -3.15 -8.62
C ILE A 19 -4.13 -1.71 -9.07
N VAL A 20 -2.89 -1.24 -8.96
CA VAL A 20 -2.49 0.12 -9.36
C VAL A 20 -2.69 0.31 -10.86
N ARG A 21 -2.26 -0.64 -11.70
CA ARG A 21 -2.46 -0.56 -13.16
C ARG A 21 -3.93 -0.46 -13.54
N ARG A 22 -4.77 -1.35 -12.99
CA ARG A 22 -6.22 -1.32 -13.24
C ARG A 22 -6.87 -0.02 -12.76
N SER A 23 -6.40 0.51 -11.64
CA SER A 23 -6.87 1.79 -11.11
C SER A 23 -6.50 2.94 -12.05
N ALA A 24 -5.29 2.96 -12.59
CA ALA A 24 -4.83 3.95 -13.57
C ALA A 24 -5.62 3.87 -14.89
N ASP A 25 -5.84 2.66 -15.42
CA ASP A 25 -6.61 2.43 -16.65
C ASP A 25 -8.08 2.85 -16.52
N ALA A 26 -8.63 2.81 -15.30
CA ALA A 26 -10.00 3.20 -15.01
C ALA A 26 -10.20 4.72 -14.92
N VAL A 27 -9.13 5.51 -14.82
CA VAL A 27 -9.25 6.97 -14.74
C VAL A 27 -9.22 7.60 -16.14
N ASN A 28 -10.10 8.59 -16.36
CA ASN A 28 -10.04 9.42 -17.56
C ASN A 28 -8.66 10.10 -17.69
N PRO A 29 -8.20 10.40 -18.92
CA PRO A 29 -6.97 11.16 -19.12
C PRO A 29 -6.93 12.44 -18.28
N GLY A 30 -5.84 12.63 -17.53
CA GLY A 30 -5.67 13.74 -16.59
C GLY A 30 -6.30 13.54 -15.21
N GLY A 31 -6.90 12.36 -14.95
CA GLY A 31 -7.33 11.97 -13.62
C GLY A 31 -6.21 11.31 -12.80
N GLU A 32 -6.40 11.29 -11.49
CA GLU A 32 -5.39 10.83 -10.53
C GLU A 32 -5.81 9.55 -9.81
N VAL A 33 -4.80 8.76 -9.43
CA VAL A 33 -4.91 7.65 -8.46
C VAL A 33 -4.22 8.11 -7.18
N LEU A 34 -4.96 8.17 -6.08
CA LEU A 34 -4.42 8.54 -4.77
C LEU A 34 -4.29 7.29 -3.91
N ILE A 35 -3.11 7.10 -3.33
CA ILE A 35 -2.84 6.02 -2.38
C ILE A 35 -2.75 6.65 -0.99
N ARG A 36 -3.57 6.14 -0.07
CA ARG A 36 -3.55 6.50 1.34
C ARG A 36 -3.31 5.24 2.13
N ASP A 37 -2.11 5.11 2.66
CA ASP A 37 -1.76 3.97 3.50
C ASP A 37 -0.92 4.43 4.71
N VAL A 38 -0.67 3.51 5.62
CA VAL A 38 0.37 3.67 6.64
C VAL A 38 1.72 3.33 6.01
N LEU A 39 2.73 4.13 6.32
CA LEU A 39 4.07 3.96 5.76
C LEU A 39 5.05 3.57 6.85
N LEU A 40 5.85 2.55 6.56
CA LEU A 40 7.11 2.33 7.26
C LEU A 40 8.14 3.38 6.81
N ASP A 41 9.13 3.60 7.66
CA ASP A 41 10.37 4.26 7.30
C ASP A 41 11.06 3.46 6.19
N ASP A 42 11.85 4.12 5.35
CA ASP A 42 12.52 3.51 4.20
C ASP A 42 13.50 2.39 4.58
N GLU A 43 14.04 2.45 5.79
CA GLU A 43 14.90 1.43 6.39
C GLU A 43 14.11 0.24 6.97
N LEU A 44 12.77 0.29 6.92
CA LEU A 44 11.82 -0.72 7.40
C LEU A 44 11.92 -1.03 8.90
N ASP A 45 12.50 -0.13 9.69
CA ASP A 45 12.75 -0.31 11.13
C ASP A 45 11.90 0.59 12.03
N GLY A 46 11.02 1.40 11.44
CA GLY A 46 10.18 2.35 12.15
C GLY A 46 9.04 2.90 11.29
N PRO A 47 8.22 3.80 11.85
CA PRO A 47 8.15 4.12 13.27
C PRO A 47 7.50 2.96 14.05
N LEU A 48 7.90 2.78 15.31
CA LEU A 48 7.50 1.62 16.15
C LEU A 48 5.98 1.30 16.12
N PRO A 49 5.05 2.27 16.15
CA PRO A 49 3.62 1.97 16.03
C PRO A 49 3.23 1.27 14.71
N ILE A 50 3.88 1.62 13.61
CA ILE A 50 3.61 1.05 12.29
C ILE A 50 4.30 -0.29 12.12
N ALA A 51 5.51 -0.46 12.68
CA ALA A 51 6.16 -1.77 12.74
C ALA A 51 5.33 -2.79 13.54
N LEU A 52 4.77 -2.40 14.70
CA LEU A 52 3.87 -3.24 15.49
C LEU A 52 2.56 -3.55 14.73
N TYR A 53 2.05 -2.59 13.97
CA TYR A 53 0.89 -2.81 13.11
C TYR A 53 1.21 -3.79 11.97
N SER A 54 2.39 -3.69 11.34
CA SER A 54 2.85 -4.63 10.31
C SER A 54 2.93 -6.07 10.82
N VAL A 55 3.43 -6.27 12.05
CA VAL A 55 3.41 -7.60 12.70
C VAL A 55 1.99 -8.11 12.93
N SER A 56 1.05 -7.21 13.23
CA SER A 56 -0.37 -7.56 13.41
C SER A 56 -1.01 -7.94 12.08
N LEU A 57 -0.69 -7.22 10.99
CA LEU A 57 -1.15 -7.55 9.63
C LEU A 57 -0.64 -8.92 9.18
N PHE A 58 0.65 -9.21 9.38
CA PHE A 58 1.21 -10.54 9.07
C PHE A 58 0.48 -11.70 9.77
N SER A 59 -0.13 -11.44 10.92
CA SER A 59 -0.88 -12.46 11.68
C SER A 59 -2.32 -12.67 11.19
N LEU A 60 -2.84 -11.76 10.35
CA LEU A 60 -4.26 -11.69 9.98
C LEU A 60 -4.50 -11.79 8.46
N ILE A 61 -3.54 -11.37 7.64
CA ILE A 61 -3.64 -11.28 6.18
C ILE A 61 -2.27 -11.60 5.52
N GLU A 62 -2.25 -11.74 4.20
CA GLU A 62 -1.04 -12.12 3.44
C GLU A 62 -0.08 -10.93 3.20
N GLY A 63 -0.47 -9.71 3.58
CA GLY A 63 0.29 -8.48 3.34
C GLY A 63 1.12 -7.96 4.53
N GLN A 64 1.73 -6.79 4.32
CA GLN A 64 2.54 -6.06 5.29
C GLN A 64 2.42 -4.54 5.08
N ALA A 65 2.85 -3.74 6.06
CA ALA A 65 3.03 -2.31 5.82
C ALA A 65 4.23 -2.08 4.89
N TYR A 66 4.11 -1.11 3.99
CA TYR A 66 5.15 -0.76 3.00
C TYR A 66 5.77 0.60 3.30
N SER A 67 7.01 0.80 2.89
CA SER A 67 7.68 2.11 2.89
C SER A 67 7.28 2.95 1.69
N ALA A 68 7.58 4.26 1.74
CA ALA A 68 7.34 5.15 0.60
C ALA A 68 8.15 4.74 -0.64
N LYS A 69 9.33 4.15 -0.48
CA LYS A 69 10.18 3.66 -1.59
C LYS A 69 9.62 2.44 -2.32
N GLU A 70 8.70 1.71 -1.70
CA GLU A 70 8.09 0.51 -2.29
C GLU A 70 6.87 0.85 -3.17
N TYR A 71 6.39 2.09 -3.13
CA TYR A 71 5.35 2.64 -4.01
C TYR A 71 5.96 3.41 -5.20
#